data_AF-A0A9P3PDS6-F1
#
_entry.id   AF-A0A9P3PDS6-F1
#
_cell.length_a   1.000
_cell.length_b   1.000
_cell.length_c   1.000
_cell.angle_alpha   90.00
_cell.angle_beta   90.00
_cell.angle_gamma   90.00
#
_symmetry.space_group_name_H-M   'P 1'
#
loop_
_entity.id
_entity.type
_entity.pdbx_description
1 polymer ?
#
loop_
_entity_poly.entity_id
_entity_poly.type
_entity_poly.pdbx_seq_one_letter_code
_entity_poly.pdbx_strand_id
1 'polypeptide(L)'
;MMASLMSYFGARRDPKQSARDAIVTLRQQLQMIEKKEEYLQKKIEDELKKARANAVSNKAVATAALKRKKASEAELDRLAGTRLQLEMQVNTLESANLNAETMAAMKKASDALKVIHGNLNMDKVDATIAAVNEQRELANEIAEVLSNPTGVGLELDEDELTRELEELEQDELNERLSGAERAPVHLPEGTRVEGQRQPVPAAAEDDEESQLRELQAALAM
;
A
#
# COMPACT_ATOMS: atom_id res chain seq x y z
N MET A 1 23.57 59.77 -7.39
CA MET A 1 22.51 58.79 -7.71
C MET A 1 23.04 57.42 -7.34
N MET A 2 22.60 56.89 -6.21
CA MET A 2 23.06 55.61 -5.68
C MET A 2 22.22 54.45 -6.23
N ALA A 3 22.94 53.36 -6.54
CA ALA A 3 22.55 51.95 -6.47
C ALA A 3 21.17 51.54 -7.03
N SER A 4 21.16 50.97 -8.24
CA SER A 4 20.03 50.14 -8.70
C SER A 4 20.43 49.06 -9.74
N LEU A 5 21.63 48.49 -9.63
CA LEU A 5 22.15 47.45 -10.54
C LEU A 5 22.65 46.18 -9.83
N MET A 6 22.16 45.90 -8.62
CA MET A 6 22.60 44.76 -7.78
C MET A 6 21.47 43.80 -7.40
N SER A 7 20.41 43.67 -8.23
CA SER A 7 19.28 42.76 -7.93
C SER A 7 18.98 41.72 -9.01
N TYR A 8 19.85 41.54 -10.02
CA TYR A 8 19.63 40.54 -11.08
C TYR A 8 20.38 39.20 -10.87
N PHE A 9 21.25 39.12 -9.86
CA PHE A 9 21.82 37.84 -9.41
C PHE A 9 20.93 37.26 -8.31
N GLY A 10 19.78 36.72 -8.72
CA GLY A 10 18.92 35.93 -7.84
C GLY A 10 19.74 34.81 -7.21
N ALA A 11 19.81 34.80 -5.88
CA ALA A 11 20.38 33.70 -5.12
C ALA A 11 19.78 32.39 -5.64
N ARG A 12 20.63 31.48 -6.13
CA ARG A 12 20.21 30.14 -6.55
C ARG A 12 19.62 29.45 -5.32
N ARG A 13 18.29 29.44 -5.22
CA ARG A 13 17.56 28.74 -4.17
C ARG A 13 17.93 27.27 -4.26
N ASP A 14 18.25 26.64 -3.14
CA ASP A 14 18.61 25.23 -3.10
C ASP A 14 17.49 24.42 -3.77
N PRO A 15 17.77 23.61 -4.81
CA PRO A 15 16.77 22.78 -5.48
C PRO A 15 15.96 21.92 -4.50
N LYS A 16 16.56 21.50 -3.38
CA LYS A 16 15.86 20.76 -2.32
C LYS A 16 14.86 21.62 -1.57
N GLN A 17 15.21 22.87 -1.26
CA GLN A 17 14.25 23.83 -0.68
C GLN A 17 13.12 24.13 -1.66
N SER A 18 13.45 24.34 -2.94
CA SER A 18 12.44 24.57 -3.98
C SER A 18 11.45 23.42 -4.13
N ALA A 19 11.92 22.17 -4.06
CA ALA A 19 11.04 21.00 -4.14
C ALA A 19 10.11 20.88 -2.91
N ARG A 20 10.64 21.12 -1.70
CA ARG A 20 9.86 21.11 -0.46
C ARG A 20 8.78 22.19 -0.46
N ASP A 21 9.13 23.41 -0.89
CA ASP A 21 8.18 24.54 -0.99
C ASP A 21 7.07 24.23 -2.01
N ALA A 22 7.41 23.60 -3.14
CA ALA A 22 6.45 23.16 -4.14
C ALA A 22 5.50 22.09 -3.58
N ILE A 23 6.01 21.08 -2.85
CA ILE A 23 5.18 20.05 -2.21
C ILE A 23 4.19 20.67 -1.22
N VAL A 24 4.63 21.62 -0.38
CA VAL A 24 3.76 22.33 0.57
C VAL A 24 2.64 23.07 -0.17
N THR A 25 2.98 23.78 -1.24
CA THR A 25 2.02 24.54 -2.04
C THR A 25 1.00 23.60 -2.71
N LEU A 26 1.45 22.48 -3.28
CA LEU A 26 0.57 21.48 -3.90
C LEU A 26 -0.40 20.87 -2.88
N ARG A 27 0.08 20.55 -1.66
CA ARG A 27 -0.76 20.02 -0.58
C ARG A 27 -1.78 21.05 -0.09
N GLN A 28 -1.42 22.32 0.01
CA GLN A 28 -2.38 23.38 0.32
C GLN A 28 -3.47 23.49 -0.75
N GLN A 29 -3.08 23.38 -2.03
CA GLN A 29 -4.05 23.39 -3.13
C GLN A 29 -4.97 22.17 -3.10
N LEU A 30 -4.46 20.98 -2.75
CA LEU A 30 -5.26 19.77 -2.55
C LEU A 30 -6.32 19.98 -1.46
N GLN A 31 -5.94 20.51 -0.30
CA GLN A 31 -6.90 20.83 0.78
C GLN A 31 -7.99 21.81 0.36
N MET A 32 -7.64 22.79 -0.49
CA MET A 32 -8.62 23.73 -1.02
C MET A 32 -9.57 23.07 -2.01
N ILE A 33 -9.08 22.13 -2.82
CA ILE A 33 -9.90 21.33 -3.72
C ILE A 33 -10.85 20.44 -2.93
N GLU A 34 -10.37 19.72 -1.92
CA GLU A 34 -11.20 18.86 -1.05
C GLU A 34 -12.36 19.65 -0.42
N LYS A 35 -12.08 20.81 0.19
CA LYS A 35 -13.12 21.70 0.75
C LYS A 35 -14.13 22.15 -0.31
N LYS A 36 -13.66 22.39 -1.54
CA LYS A 36 -14.54 22.79 -2.64
C LYS A 36 -15.39 21.62 -3.15
N GLU A 37 -14.83 20.41 -3.20
CA GLU A 37 -15.56 19.18 -3.52
C GLU A 37 -16.69 18.95 -2.50
N GLU A 38 -16.40 19.05 -1.19
CA GLU A 38 -17.41 18.92 -0.13
C GLU A 38 -18.54 19.97 -0.27
N TYR A 39 -18.17 21.22 -0.57
CA TYR A 39 -19.15 22.27 -0.80
C TYR A 39 -20.04 21.97 -2.02
N LEU A 40 -19.45 21.51 -3.12
CA LEU A 40 -20.19 21.16 -4.33
C LEU A 40 -21.11 19.96 -4.10
N GLN A 41 -20.69 18.95 -3.33
CA GLN A 41 -21.52 17.82 -2.94
C GLN A 41 -22.77 18.28 -2.17
N LYS A 42 -22.60 19.12 -1.14
CA LYS A 42 -23.73 19.70 -0.39
C LYS A 42 -24.67 20.49 -1.30
N LYS A 43 -24.11 21.30 -2.21
CA LYS A 43 -24.89 22.08 -3.18
C LYS A 43 -25.68 21.19 -4.15
N ILE A 44 -25.11 20.06 -4.59
CA ILE A 44 -25.78 19.07 -5.43
C ILE A 44 -26.98 18.47 -4.69
N GLU A 45 -26.81 18.11 -3.42
CA GLU A 45 -27.89 17.60 -2.58
C GLU A 45 -29.01 18.62 -2.39
N ASP A 46 -28.68 19.87 -2.12
CA ASP A 46 -29.65 20.94 -1.90
C ASP A 46 -30.46 21.26 -3.16
N GLU A 47 -29.81 21.33 -4.32
CA GLU A 47 -30.51 21.51 -5.60
C GLU A 47 -31.37 20.29 -5.95
N LEU A 48 -30.94 19.07 -5.57
CA LEU A 48 -31.76 17.88 -5.73
C LEU A 48 -33.01 17.91 -4.83
N LYS A 49 -32.86 18.29 -3.56
CA LYS A 49 -33.99 18.48 -2.62
C LYS A 49 -34.97 19.51 -3.16
N LYS A 50 -34.47 20.66 -3.64
CA LYS A 50 -35.27 21.72 -4.25
C LYS A 50 -35.99 21.25 -5.51
N ALA A 51 -35.33 20.48 -6.37
CA ALA A 51 -35.95 19.89 -7.54
C ALA A 51 -37.10 18.94 -7.17
N ARG A 52 -36.88 18.06 -6.19
CA ARG A 52 -37.91 17.12 -5.71
C ARG A 52 -39.13 17.83 -5.12
N ALA A 53 -38.91 18.84 -4.28
CA ALA A 53 -39.99 19.62 -3.65
C ALA A 53 -40.88 20.37 -4.66
N ASN A 54 -40.35 20.68 -5.84
CA ASN A 54 -41.07 21.44 -6.88
C ASN A 54 -41.46 20.58 -8.08
N ALA A 55 -41.22 19.27 -8.06
CA ALA A 55 -41.36 18.39 -9.23
C ALA A 55 -42.79 18.36 -9.79
N VAL A 56 -43.80 18.40 -8.91
CA VAL A 56 -45.22 18.36 -9.28
C VAL A 56 -45.86 19.75 -9.30
N SER A 57 -45.44 20.63 -8.37
CA SER A 57 -46.06 21.94 -8.17
C SER A 57 -45.51 23.05 -9.08
N ASN A 58 -44.21 23.03 -9.38
CA ASN A 58 -43.56 24.09 -10.15
C ASN A 58 -42.41 23.55 -10.99
N LYS A 59 -42.76 23.04 -12.18
CA LYS A 59 -41.83 22.42 -13.13
C LYS A 59 -40.69 23.35 -13.57
N ALA A 60 -40.93 24.67 -13.65
CA ALA A 60 -39.90 25.63 -14.02
C ALA A 60 -38.79 25.73 -12.96
N VAL A 61 -39.18 25.81 -11.68
CA VAL A 61 -38.23 25.83 -10.55
C VAL A 61 -37.47 24.51 -10.45
N ALA A 62 -38.16 23.38 -10.60
CA ALA A 62 -37.51 22.07 -10.58
C ALA A 62 -36.48 21.91 -11.71
N THR A 63 -36.82 22.34 -12.93
CA THR A 63 -35.90 22.29 -14.08
C THR A 63 -34.68 23.19 -13.88
N ALA A 64 -34.86 24.38 -13.32
CA ALA A 64 -33.76 25.29 -13.02
C ALA A 64 -32.80 24.71 -11.95
N ALA A 65 -33.36 24.08 -10.90
CA ALA A 65 -32.57 23.40 -9.88
C ALA A 65 -31.76 22.23 -10.46
N LEU A 66 -32.38 21.39 -11.31
CA LEU A 66 -31.67 20.30 -11.99
C LEU A 66 -30.54 20.79 -12.90
N LYS A 67 -30.69 21.93 -13.58
CA LYS A 67 -29.62 22.54 -14.37
C LYS A 67 -28.43 22.95 -13.49
N ARG A 68 -28.68 23.59 -12.35
CA ARG A 68 -27.64 23.97 -11.38
C ARG A 68 -26.95 22.77 -10.75
N LYS A 69 -27.71 21.71 -10.45
CA LYS A 69 -27.20 20.41 -10.00
C LYS A 69 -26.20 19.87 -11.04
N LYS A 70 -26.62 19.72 -12.30
CA LYS A 70 -25.75 19.21 -13.37
C LYS A 70 -24.48 20.04 -13.59
N ALA A 71 -24.58 21.37 -13.49
CA ALA A 71 -23.40 22.23 -13.58
C ALA A 71 -22.42 22.00 -12.41
N SER A 72 -22.94 21.77 -11.21
CA SER A 72 -22.12 21.48 -10.02
C SER A 72 -21.50 20.07 -10.09
N GLU A 73 -22.21 19.09 -10.65
CA GLU A 73 -21.66 17.74 -10.94
C GLU A 73 -20.51 17.80 -11.94
N ALA A 74 -20.68 18.54 -13.04
CA ALA A 74 -19.61 18.71 -14.03
C ALA A 74 -18.38 19.43 -13.44
N GLU A 75 -18.58 20.38 -12.52
CA GLU A 75 -17.47 21.03 -11.82
C GLU A 75 -16.78 20.06 -10.86
N LEU A 76 -17.54 19.22 -10.14
CA LEU A 76 -17.01 18.19 -9.25
C LEU A 76 -16.13 17.19 -10.00
N ASP A 77 -16.59 16.68 -11.14
CA ASP A 77 -15.82 15.76 -11.98
C ASP A 77 -14.50 16.39 -12.46
N ARG A 78 -14.54 17.67 -12.83
CA ARG A 78 -13.32 18.42 -13.23
C ARG A 78 -12.35 18.57 -12.08
N LEU A 79 -12.84 18.82 -10.86
CA LEU A 79 -11.99 18.92 -9.67
C LEU A 79 -11.37 17.57 -9.32
N ALA A 80 -12.10 16.46 -9.43
CA ALA A 80 -11.57 15.12 -9.18
C ALA A 80 -10.37 14.82 -10.11
N GLY A 81 -10.49 15.12 -11.40
CA GLY A 81 -9.37 14.98 -12.35
C GLY A 81 -8.18 15.89 -12.01
N THR A 82 -8.45 17.12 -11.57
CA THR A 82 -7.41 18.06 -11.12
C THR A 82 -6.70 17.55 -9.86
N ARG A 83 -7.46 16.97 -8.91
CA ARG A 83 -6.95 16.40 -7.66
C ARG A 83 -5.98 15.25 -7.93
N LEU A 84 -6.39 14.29 -8.75
CA LEU A 84 -5.54 13.17 -9.19
C LEU A 84 -4.24 13.68 -9.84
N GLN A 85 -4.33 14.71 -10.67
CA GLN A 85 -3.13 15.28 -11.31
C GLN A 85 -2.17 15.92 -10.29
N LEU A 86 -2.68 16.59 -9.25
CA LEU A 86 -1.87 17.18 -8.20
C LEU A 86 -1.26 16.11 -7.28
N GLU A 87 -2.02 15.08 -6.92
CA GLU A 87 -1.53 13.93 -6.15
C GLU A 87 -0.36 13.24 -6.86
N MET A 88 -0.48 12.99 -8.17
CA MET A 88 0.62 12.44 -8.99
C MET A 88 1.87 13.34 -8.99
N GLN A 89 1.69 14.66 -9.04
CA GLN A 89 2.81 15.61 -8.98
C GLN A 89 3.50 15.61 -7.63
N VAL A 90 2.74 15.53 -6.53
CA VAL A 90 3.30 15.40 -5.17
C VAL A 90 4.16 14.13 -5.07
N ASN A 91 3.63 12.99 -5.49
CA ASN A 91 4.35 11.71 -5.46
C ASN A 91 5.62 11.75 -6.32
N THR A 92 5.56 12.42 -7.47
CA THR A 92 6.72 12.60 -8.37
C THR A 92 7.80 13.43 -7.72
N LEU A 93 7.45 14.55 -7.07
CA LEU A 93 8.41 15.42 -6.38
C LEU A 93 9.03 14.74 -5.16
N GLU A 94 8.24 13.98 -4.40
CA GLU A 94 8.74 13.21 -3.26
C GLU A 94 9.73 12.13 -3.71
N SER A 95 9.39 11.41 -4.77
CA SER A 95 10.26 10.41 -5.38
C SER A 95 11.55 11.03 -5.93
N ALA A 96 11.45 12.20 -6.58
CA ALA A 96 12.62 12.94 -7.06
C ALA A 96 13.53 13.38 -5.90
N ASN A 97 12.97 13.82 -4.77
CA ASN A 97 13.76 14.20 -3.60
C ASN A 97 14.46 12.99 -2.97
N LEU A 98 13.78 11.84 -2.85
CA LEU A 98 14.40 10.59 -2.39
C LEU A 98 15.55 10.16 -3.30
N ASN A 99 15.34 10.17 -4.62
CA ASN A 99 16.38 9.84 -5.59
C ASN A 99 17.58 10.78 -5.48
N ALA A 100 17.36 12.08 -5.30
CA ALA A 100 18.43 13.05 -5.10
C ALA A 100 19.24 12.78 -3.81
N GLU A 101 18.58 12.35 -2.73
CA GLU A 101 19.23 11.97 -1.47
C GLU A 101 20.04 10.68 -1.62
N THR A 102 19.50 9.66 -2.29
CA THR A 102 20.21 8.42 -2.62
C THR A 102 21.46 8.71 -3.45
N MET A 103 21.34 9.53 -4.51
CA MET A 103 22.47 9.91 -5.34
C MET A 103 23.55 10.67 -4.55
N ALA A 104 23.15 11.54 -3.61
CA ALA A 104 24.10 12.22 -2.74
C ALA A 104 24.83 11.25 -1.79
N ALA A 105 24.13 10.26 -1.25
CA ALA A 105 24.74 9.21 -0.42
C ALA A 105 25.71 8.34 -1.23
N MET A 106 25.31 7.92 -2.45
CA MET A 106 26.17 7.17 -3.36
C MET A 106 27.43 7.96 -3.74
N LYS A 107 27.30 9.27 -3.98
CA LYS A 107 28.46 10.14 -4.24
C LYS A 107 29.42 10.15 -3.04
N LYS A 108 28.90 10.32 -1.82
CA LYS A 108 29.71 10.29 -0.60
C LYS A 108 30.40 8.94 -0.39
N ALA A 109 29.71 7.84 -0.68
CA ALA A 109 30.29 6.49 -0.64
C ALA A 109 31.39 6.33 -1.69
N SER A 110 31.17 6.80 -2.93
CA SER A 110 32.17 6.79 -4.00
C SER A 110 33.41 7.61 -3.64
N ASP A 111 33.23 8.79 -3.05
CA ASP A 111 34.32 9.63 -2.59
C ASP A 111 35.13 8.94 -1.47
N ALA A 112 34.46 8.29 -0.51
CA ALA A 112 35.12 7.50 0.53
C ALA A 112 35.89 6.30 -0.05
N LEU A 113 35.30 5.58 -1.00
CA LEU A 113 35.97 4.50 -1.72
C LEU A 113 37.19 5.00 -2.50
N LYS A 114 37.12 6.17 -3.14
CA LYS A 114 38.28 6.80 -3.79
C LYS A 114 39.40 7.13 -2.80
N VAL A 115 39.10 7.49 -1.57
CA VAL A 115 40.13 7.70 -0.54
C VAL A 115 40.73 6.38 -0.07
N ILE A 116 39.90 5.38 0.20
CA ILE A 116 40.33 4.04 0.61
C ILE A 116 41.22 3.40 -0.47
N HIS A 117 40.78 3.42 -1.72
CA HIS A 117 41.49 2.83 -2.86
C HIS A 117 42.56 3.75 -3.46
N GLY A 118 42.43 5.07 -3.34
CA GLY A 118 43.43 6.03 -3.80
C GLY A 118 44.70 6.03 -2.97
N ASN A 119 44.62 5.59 -1.70
CA ASN A 119 45.78 5.32 -0.84
C ASN A 119 46.37 3.91 -1.04
N LEU A 120 45.70 3.05 -1.83
CA LEU A 120 46.22 1.78 -2.30
C LEU A 120 46.91 2.01 -3.64
N ASN A 121 48.13 2.53 -3.60
CA ASN A 121 49.00 2.67 -4.77
C ASN A 121 49.05 1.32 -5.50
N MET A 122 48.91 1.29 -6.83
CA MET A 122 48.91 0.05 -7.63
C MET A 122 50.12 -0.85 -7.30
N ASP A 123 51.29 -0.25 -7.07
CA ASP A 123 52.51 -0.97 -6.65
C ASP A 123 52.39 -1.68 -5.28
N LYS A 124 51.62 -1.11 -4.35
CA LYS A 124 51.34 -1.75 -3.04
C LYS A 124 50.29 -2.84 -3.17
N VAL A 125 49.34 -2.70 -4.08
CA VAL A 125 48.34 -3.73 -4.36
C VAL A 125 49.02 -4.95 -4.98
N ASP A 126 49.90 -4.78 -5.95
CA ASP A 126 50.65 -5.88 -6.57
C ASP A 126 51.54 -6.61 -5.55
N ALA A 127 52.25 -5.86 -4.69
CA ALA A 127 53.04 -6.44 -3.60
C ALA A 127 52.17 -7.18 -2.56
N THR A 128 50.98 -6.66 -2.26
CA THR A 128 50.05 -7.30 -1.31
C THR A 128 49.40 -8.54 -1.92
N ILE A 129 49.05 -8.52 -3.21
CA ILE A 129 48.52 -9.69 -3.92
C ILE A 129 49.59 -10.79 -4.02
N ALA A 130 50.85 -10.43 -4.28
CA ALA A 130 51.96 -11.38 -4.25
C ALA A 130 52.11 -12.03 -2.87
N ALA A 131 52.12 -11.22 -1.80
CA ALA A 131 52.21 -11.72 -0.43
C ALA A 131 50.97 -12.56 -0.02
N VAL A 132 49.77 -12.19 -0.46
CA VAL A 132 48.55 -12.96 -0.21
C VAL A 132 48.56 -14.30 -0.95
N ASN A 133 49.04 -14.34 -2.19
CA ASN A 133 49.18 -15.59 -2.92
C ASN A 133 50.21 -16.51 -2.26
N GLU A 134 51.35 -15.97 -1.82
CA GLU A 134 52.36 -16.72 -1.06
C GLU A 134 51.79 -17.24 0.27
N GLN A 135 51.01 -16.44 0.99
CA GLN A 135 50.31 -16.88 2.20
C GLN A 135 49.18 -17.87 1.92
N ARG A 136 48.52 -17.80 0.76
CA ARG A 136 47.49 -18.76 0.35
C ARG A 136 48.11 -20.10 -0.03
N GLU A 137 49.26 -20.09 -0.69
CA GLU A 137 50.06 -21.28 -0.97
C GLU A 137 50.54 -21.92 0.33
N LEU A 138 51.06 -21.12 1.27
CA LEU A 138 51.42 -21.59 2.61
C LEU A 138 50.20 -22.13 3.38
N ALA A 139 49.05 -21.46 3.32
CA ALA A 139 47.83 -21.92 3.97
C ALA A 139 47.29 -23.20 3.35
N ASN A 140 47.43 -23.39 2.03
CA ASN A 140 47.09 -24.63 1.36
C ASN A 140 48.06 -25.76 1.72
N GLU A 141 49.36 -25.49 1.82
CA GLU A 141 50.37 -26.45 2.27
C GLU A 141 50.13 -26.86 3.74
N ILE A 142 49.76 -25.90 4.59
CA ILE A 142 49.34 -26.14 5.97
C ILE A 142 48.03 -26.94 6.00
N ALA A 143 47.04 -26.58 5.18
CA ALA A 143 45.76 -27.26 5.12
C ALA A 143 45.91 -28.68 4.55
N GLU A 144 46.83 -28.93 3.61
CA GLU A 144 47.14 -30.27 3.09
C GLU A 144 47.84 -31.13 4.15
N VAL A 145 48.72 -30.52 4.96
CA VAL A 145 49.37 -31.16 6.10
C VAL A 145 48.40 -31.38 7.28
N LEU A 146 47.47 -30.46 7.54
CA LEU A 146 46.47 -30.56 8.62
C LEU A 146 45.21 -31.34 8.23
N SER A 147 44.88 -31.44 6.94
CA SER A 147 43.75 -32.24 6.47
C SER A 147 44.07 -33.73 6.40
N ASN A 148 45.35 -34.11 6.50
CA ASN A 148 45.73 -35.53 6.56
C ASN A 148 46.69 -35.96 7.69
N PRO A 149 46.37 -35.73 8.98
CA PRO A 149 46.84 -36.57 10.06
C PRO A 149 45.94 -37.79 10.31
N THR A 150 44.64 -37.71 10.01
CA THR A 150 43.66 -38.82 10.06
C THR A 150 42.41 -38.41 9.26
N GLY A 151 42.24 -38.92 8.04
CA GLY A 151 41.12 -38.60 7.16
C GLY A 151 39.74 -39.00 7.71
N VAL A 152 39.08 -38.09 8.42
CA VAL A 152 37.67 -38.21 8.82
C VAL A 152 37.00 -36.89 8.47
N GLY A 153 36.51 -36.80 7.24
CA GLY A 153 35.51 -35.80 6.86
C GLY A 153 34.23 -36.14 7.60
N LEU A 154 33.66 -35.17 8.30
CA LEU A 154 32.30 -35.28 8.85
C LEU A 154 31.34 -35.30 7.65
N GLU A 155 30.97 -36.51 7.23
CA GLU A 155 29.84 -36.72 6.33
C GLU A 155 28.58 -36.35 7.11
N LEU A 156 27.88 -35.33 6.62
CA LEU A 156 26.55 -34.98 7.11
C LEU A 156 25.59 -36.05 6.61
N ASP A 157 24.84 -36.68 7.52
CA ASP A 157 23.88 -37.72 7.17
C ASP A 157 22.61 -37.08 6.58
N GLU A 158 22.46 -37.17 5.26
CA GLU A 158 21.31 -36.65 4.54
C GLU A 158 19.97 -37.27 5.03
N ASP A 159 20.00 -38.46 5.62
CA ASP A 159 18.81 -39.15 6.14
C ASP A 159 18.33 -38.58 7.50
N GLU A 160 19.22 -37.94 8.27
CA GLU A 160 18.87 -37.21 9.50
C GLU A 160 18.18 -35.89 9.14
N LEU A 161 18.76 -35.16 8.17
CA LEU A 161 18.23 -33.89 7.67
C LEU A 161 16.86 -34.06 6.99
N THR A 162 16.66 -35.17 6.27
CA THR A 162 15.39 -35.45 5.61
C THR A 162 14.26 -35.72 6.62
N ARG A 163 14.56 -36.42 7.72
CA ARG A 163 13.56 -36.66 8.79
C ARG A 163 13.16 -35.39 9.53
N GLU A 164 14.13 -34.50 9.78
CA GLU A 164 13.84 -33.19 10.39
C GLU A 164 12.92 -32.34 9.50
N LEU A 165 13.11 -32.43 8.17
CA LEU A 165 12.25 -31.74 7.21
C LEU A 165 10.81 -32.30 7.18
N GLU A 166 10.65 -33.62 7.26
CA GLU A 166 9.32 -34.27 7.27
C GLU A 166 8.49 -33.90 8.50
N GLU A 167 9.10 -33.79 9.68
CA GLU A 167 8.41 -33.33 10.90
C GLU A 167 7.89 -31.89 10.76
N LEU A 168 8.69 -31.00 10.17
CA LEU A 168 8.30 -29.60 9.95
C LEU A 168 7.11 -29.46 8.98
N GLU A 169 7.06 -30.26 7.90
CA GLU A 169 5.96 -30.24 6.94
C GLU A 169 4.62 -30.69 7.57
N GLN A 170 4.69 -31.70 8.44
CA GLN A 170 3.51 -32.26 9.09
C GLN A 170 2.88 -31.29 10.09
N ASP A 171 3.71 -30.53 10.82
CA ASP A 171 3.26 -29.48 11.74
C ASP A 171 2.53 -28.35 10.99
N GLU A 172 3.05 -27.90 9.84
CA GLU A 172 2.42 -26.85 9.04
C GLU A 172 1.08 -27.32 8.43
N LEU A 173 0.99 -28.58 7.99
CA LEU A 173 -0.26 -29.16 7.49
C LEU A 173 -1.35 -29.25 8.56
N ASN A 174 -0.98 -29.64 9.78
CA ASN A 174 -1.92 -29.71 10.91
C ASN A 174 -2.47 -28.33 11.27
N GLU A 175 -1.63 -27.30 11.26
CA GLU A 175 -2.06 -25.92 11.49
C GLU A 175 -3.09 -25.47 10.44
N ARG A 176 -2.84 -25.76 9.15
CA ARG A 176 -3.76 -25.42 8.05
C ARG A 176 -5.10 -26.16 8.13
N LEU A 177 -5.10 -27.43 8.55
CA LEU A 177 -6.31 -28.24 8.66
C LEU A 177 -7.17 -27.86 9.88
N SER A 178 -6.55 -27.38 10.96
CA SER A 178 -7.27 -26.92 12.15
C SER A 178 -8.14 -25.67 11.91
N GLY A 179 -7.92 -24.93 10.83
CA GLY A 179 -8.70 -23.76 10.42
C GLY A 179 -9.89 -24.04 9.48
N ALA A 180 -10.07 -25.27 8.98
CA ALA A 180 -11.10 -25.61 7.99
C ALA A 180 -12.30 -26.36 8.60
N GLU A 181 -13.32 -25.63 9.05
CA GLU A 181 -14.56 -26.21 9.57
C GLU A 181 -15.49 -26.70 8.42
N ARG A 182 -15.49 -28.03 8.19
CA ARG A 182 -16.49 -28.95 7.57
C ARG A 182 -17.24 -28.51 6.29
N ALA A 183 -16.95 -29.21 5.18
CA ALA A 183 -17.70 -29.16 3.92
C ALA A 183 -19.07 -29.89 3.98
N PRO A 184 -20.10 -29.45 3.21
CA PRO A 184 -21.41 -30.09 3.18
C PRO A 184 -21.39 -31.44 2.44
N VAL A 185 -22.03 -32.45 3.02
CA VAL A 185 -22.19 -33.79 2.44
C VAL A 185 -23.30 -33.77 1.37
N HIS A 186 -22.96 -34.08 0.12
CA HIS A 186 -23.92 -34.33 -0.97
C HIS A 186 -24.11 -35.84 -1.19
N LEU A 187 -25.35 -36.31 -1.24
CA LEU A 187 -25.74 -37.65 -1.74
C LEU A 187 -26.25 -37.55 -3.20
N PRO A 188 -26.06 -38.59 -4.05
CA PRO A 188 -26.36 -38.55 -5.48
C PRO A 188 -27.81 -38.95 -5.85
N GLU A 189 -28.07 -39.08 -7.16
CA GLU A 189 -29.07 -38.34 -7.91
C GLU A 189 -30.16 -39.23 -8.57
N GLY A 190 -31.44 -38.84 -8.47
CA GLY A 190 -32.49 -39.23 -9.43
C GLY A 190 -33.82 -39.77 -8.88
N THR A 191 -34.81 -38.90 -8.64
CA THR A 191 -36.20 -39.07 -9.15
C THR A 191 -37.03 -37.81 -8.87
N ARG A 192 -37.33 -37.08 -9.95
CA ARG A 192 -38.23 -35.93 -10.00
C ARG A 192 -39.66 -36.45 -10.14
N VAL A 193 -40.57 -36.06 -9.25
CA VAL A 193 -42.02 -36.19 -9.47
C VAL A 193 -42.69 -34.85 -9.16
N GLU A 194 -43.26 -34.23 -10.20
CA GLU A 194 -44.06 -33.02 -10.11
C GLU A 194 -45.45 -33.31 -9.49
N GLY A 195 -45.95 -32.39 -8.68
CA GLY A 195 -47.34 -32.39 -8.19
C GLY A 195 -47.61 -31.21 -7.25
N GLN A 196 -48.37 -30.22 -7.73
CA GLN A 196 -48.62 -28.93 -7.09
C GLN A 196 -49.69 -28.95 -5.97
N ARG A 197 -49.55 -27.98 -5.04
CA ARG A 197 -50.50 -27.34 -4.08
C ARG A 197 -50.82 -28.04 -2.75
N GLN A 198 -50.43 -27.41 -1.61
CA GLN A 198 -51.31 -26.76 -0.60
C GLN A 198 -50.51 -26.22 0.64
N PRO A 199 -51.10 -25.38 1.54
CA PRO A 199 -50.48 -24.17 2.10
C PRO A 199 -49.71 -24.35 3.43
N VAL A 200 -48.95 -23.30 3.77
CA VAL A 200 -48.18 -23.10 5.02
C VAL A 200 -49.10 -22.97 6.25
N PRO A 201 -48.76 -23.57 7.42
CA PRO A 201 -49.53 -23.42 8.65
C PRO A 201 -49.17 -22.13 9.41
N ALA A 202 -50.20 -21.36 9.74
CA ALA A 202 -50.18 -20.08 10.48
C ALA A 202 -49.97 -20.24 12.00
N ALA A 203 -49.11 -21.17 12.43
CA ALA A 203 -48.94 -21.50 13.86
C ALA A 203 -47.65 -20.95 14.49
N ALA A 204 -46.74 -20.35 13.71
CA ALA A 204 -45.47 -19.82 14.22
C ALA A 204 -45.48 -18.31 14.50
N GLU A 205 -46.44 -17.56 13.95
CA GLU A 205 -46.49 -16.09 14.09
C GLU A 205 -47.09 -15.62 15.44
N ASP A 206 -47.96 -16.42 16.07
CA ASP A 206 -48.65 -16.07 17.33
C ASP A 206 -47.74 -16.22 18.58
N ASP A 207 -46.75 -17.12 18.51
CA ASP A 207 -45.75 -17.34 19.57
C ASP A 207 -44.70 -16.21 19.63
N GLU A 208 -44.34 -15.61 18.48
CA GLU A 208 -43.35 -14.51 18.45
C GLU A 208 -43.99 -13.17 18.88
N GLU A 209 -45.25 -12.92 18.51
CA GLU A 209 -45.94 -11.67 18.85
C GLU A 209 -46.29 -11.57 20.34
N SER A 210 -46.58 -12.72 20.99
CA SER A 210 -46.83 -12.79 22.43
C SER A 210 -45.57 -12.53 23.27
N GLN A 211 -44.42 -13.08 22.85
CA GLN A 211 -43.12 -12.86 23.49
C GLN A 211 -42.66 -11.39 23.39
N LEU A 212 -42.95 -10.71 22.26
CA LEU A 212 -42.64 -9.30 22.07
C LEU A 212 -43.45 -8.37 22.99
N ARG A 213 -44.72 -8.68 23.27
CA ARG A 213 -45.54 -7.89 24.22
C ARG A 213 -45.10 -8.05 25.67
N GLU A 214 -44.66 -9.25 26.06
CA GLU A 214 -44.18 -9.52 27.43
C GLU A 214 -42.89 -8.75 27.73
N LEU A 215 -41.96 -8.66 26.76
CA LEU A 215 -40.75 -7.84 26.84
C LEU A 215 -41.05 -6.34 26.94
N GLN A 216 -42.07 -5.84 26.23
CA GLN A 216 -42.47 -4.44 26.29
C GLN A 216 -43.11 -4.05 27.63
N ALA A 217 -43.84 -4.96 28.28
CA ALA A 217 -44.45 -4.72 29.59
C ALA A 217 -43.42 -4.70 30.72
N ALA A 218 -42.35 -5.49 30.63
CA ALA A 218 -41.28 -5.55 31.63
C ALA A 218 -40.36 -4.31 31.64
N LEU A 219 -40.32 -3.55 30.55
CA LEU A 219 -39.50 -2.33 30.41
C LEU A 219 -40.24 -1.03 30.75
N ALA A 220 -41.56 -1.11 30.99
CA ALA A 220 -42.41 0.04 31.26
C ALA A 220 -42.87 0.16 32.74
N MET A 221 -42.36 -0.70 33.64
CA MET A 221 -42.35 -0.49 35.10
C MET A 221 -40.95 -0.09 35.57
#